data_AF-A0A9Q0D4Z6-F1
#
_entry.id   AF-A0A9Q0D4Z6-F1
#
_cell.length_a   1.000
_cell.length_b   1.000
_cell.length_c   1.000
_cell.angle_alpha   90.00
_cell.angle_beta   90.00
_cell.angle_gamma   90.00
#
_symmetry.space_group_name_H-M   'P 1'
#
loop_
_entity.id
_entity.type
_entity.pdbx_description
1 polymer ?
#
loop_
_entity_poly.entity_id
_entity_poly.type
_entity_poly.pdbx_seq_one_letter_code
_entity_poly.pdbx_strand_id
1 'polypeptide(L)'
;MSEEISKVVKQQVDIMELMKEVCELKATINQRDQKIELMEQRIDDLEQYSRIDDIVISGLETTHRSYARAAAGDRKGEDAPTEEQHSLEQQVLHFFNSKVIPLDSRNLFVTPFLKD
;
A
#
# COMPACT_ATOMS: atom_id res chain seq x y z
N MET A 1 15.33 45.93 40.07
CA MET A 1 16.29 44.83 40.28
C MET A 1 15.68 43.58 40.91
N SER A 2 15.17 43.59 42.14
CA SER A 2 14.65 42.36 42.79
C SER A 2 13.44 41.72 42.08
N GLU A 3 12.55 42.54 41.52
CA GLU A 3 11.35 42.05 40.83
C GLU A 3 11.66 41.44 39.45
N GLU A 4 12.62 42.03 38.72
CA GLU A 4 13.12 41.50 37.45
C GLU A 4 13.82 40.16 37.66
N ILE A 5 14.64 40.04 38.72
CA ILE A 5 15.29 38.78 39.09
C ILE A 5 14.24 37.70 39.40
N SER A 6 13.16 38.03 40.11
CA SER A 6 12.08 37.06 40.38
C SER A 6 11.38 36.59 39.10
N LYS A 7 11.16 37.49 38.12
CA LYS A 7 10.56 37.13 36.82
C LYS A 7 11.48 36.21 36.02
N VAL A 8 12.78 36.49 36.00
CA VAL A 8 13.79 35.64 35.34
C VAL A 8 13.86 34.26 35.96
N VAL A 9 13.82 34.14 37.30
CA VAL A 9 13.82 32.85 37.99
C VAL A 9 12.58 32.02 37.62
N LYS A 10 11.39 32.64 37.56
CA LYS A 10 10.17 31.94 37.12
C LYS A 10 10.29 31.42 35.68
N GLN A 11 10.73 32.27 34.76
CA GLN A 11 10.95 31.87 33.37
C GLN A 11 11.96 30.72 33.25
N GLN A 12 13.01 30.73 34.07
CA GLN A 12 13.99 29.65 34.09
C GLN A 12 13.38 28.32 34.54
N VAL A 13 12.51 28.34 35.56
CA VAL A 13 11.79 27.14 36.02
C VAL A 13 10.87 26.61 34.92
N ASP A 14 10.09 27.49 34.29
CA ASP A 14 9.17 27.11 33.20
C ASP A 14 9.92 26.49 32.01
N ILE A 15 11.08 27.06 31.66
CA ILE A 15 11.95 26.51 30.60
C ILE A 15 12.49 25.14 30.99
N MET A 16 12.91 24.94 32.25
CA MET A 16 13.41 23.64 32.70
C MET A 16 12.33 22.56 32.66
N GLU A 17 11.10 22.91 33.03
CA GLU A 17 9.94 22.00 32.94
C GLU A 17 9.65 21.64 31.48
N LEU A 18 9.60 22.62 30.59
CA LEU A 18 9.41 22.38 29.15
C LEU A 18 10.53 21.51 28.55
N MET A 19 11.79 21.73 28.94
CA MET A 19 12.91 20.91 28.47
C MET A 19 12.78 19.45 28.93
N LYS A 20 12.25 19.22 30.14
CA LYS A 20 11.97 17.88 30.65
C LYS A 20 10.89 17.20 29.82
N GLU A 21 9.78 17.88 29.55
CA GLU A 21 8.71 17.35 28.70
C GLU A 21 9.21 17.01 27.29
N VAL A 22 10.04 17.87 26.69
CA VAL A 22 10.64 17.61 25.37
C VAL A 22 11.52 16.36 25.39
N CYS A 23 12.27 16.11 26.48
CA CYS A 23 13.07 14.89 26.60
C CYS A 23 12.19 13.64 26.70
N GLU A 24 11.12 13.69 27.48
CA GLU A 24 10.17 12.58 27.64
C GLU A 24 9.41 12.29 26.34
N LEU A 25 9.00 13.33 25.61
CA LEU A 25 8.38 13.20 24.30
C LEU A 25 9.33 12.57 23.28
N LYS A 26 10.60 12.98 23.23
CA LYS A 26 11.60 12.37 22.35
C LYS A 26 11.82 10.89 22.65
N ALA A 27 11.90 10.52 23.93
CA ALA A 27 12.01 9.12 24.33
C ALA A 27 10.79 8.30 23.89
N THR A 28 9.59 8.86 24.04
CA THR A 28 8.34 8.22 23.62
C THR A 28 8.25 8.06 22.11
N ILE A 29 8.69 9.06 21.34
CA ILE A 29 8.74 8.99 19.87
C ILE A 29 9.67 7.86 19.43
N ASN A 30 10.90 7.82 19.95
CA ASN A 30 11.84 6.75 19.60
C ASN A 30 11.29 5.35 19.91
N GLN A 31 10.61 5.19 21.06
CA GLN A 31 9.99 3.90 21.41
C GLN A 31 8.85 3.53 20.45
N ARG A 32 8.07 4.51 19.98
CA ARG A 32 7.00 4.30 19.01
C ARG A 32 7.57 3.97 17.63
N ASP A 33 8.62 4.65 17.20
CA ASP A 33 9.27 4.40 15.91
C ASP A 33 9.83 2.97 15.84
N GLN A 34 10.49 2.49 16.90
CA GLN A 34 10.93 1.09 16.99
C GLN A 34 9.77 0.09 16.89
N LYS A 35 8.62 0.43 17.48
CA LYS A 35 7.44 -0.42 17.42
C LYS A 35 6.83 -0.43 16.02
N ILE A 36 6.84 0.71 15.32
CA ILE A 36 6.38 0.83 13.94
C ILE A 36 7.26 -0.03 13.04
N GLU A 37 8.58 0.11 13.13
CA GLU A 37 9.53 -0.66 12.32
C GLU A 37 9.34 -2.18 12.52
N LEU A 38 9.16 -2.63 13.76
CA LEU A 38 8.86 -4.04 14.06
C LEU A 38 7.51 -4.49 13.46
N MET A 39 6.51 -3.61 13.46
CA MET A 39 5.20 -3.92 12.88
C MET A 39 5.25 -3.96 11.36
N GLU A 40 6.00 -3.07 10.72
CA GLU A 40 6.22 -3.06 9.27
C GLU A 40 6.90 -4.36 8.82
N GLN A 41 7.98 -4.77 9.48
CA GLN A 41 8.64 -6.05 9.19
C GLN A 41 7.68 -7.25 9.30
N ARG A 42 6.83 -7.26 10.33
CA ARG A 42 5.83 -8.33 10.51
C ARG A 42 4.75 -8.30 9.43
N ILE A 43 4.37 -7.12 8.94
CA ILE A 43 3.43 -6.98 7.83
C ILE A 43 4.06 -7.52 6.55
N ASP A 44 5.31 -7.17 6.28
CA ASP A 44 6.05 -7.65 5.12
C ASP A 44 6.18 -9.19 5.14
N ASP A 45 6.51 -9.77 6.30
CA ASP A 45 6.58 -11.23 6.47
C ASP A 45 5.23 -11.90 6.21
N LEU A 46 4.14 -11.32 6.72
CA LEU A 46 2.79 -11.85 6.53
C LEU A 46 2.32 -11.71 5.08
N GLU A 47 2.64 -10.61 4.41
CA GLU A 47 2.34 -10.41 3.00
C GLU A 47 3.10 -11.42 2.13
N GLN A 48 4.39 -11.61 2.39
CA GLN A 48 5.21 -12.62 1.70
C GLN A 48 4.65 -14.03 1.94
N TYR A 49 4.31 -14.37 3.18
CA TYR A 49 3.75 -15.68 3.50
C TYR A 49 2.38 -15.90 2.84
N SER A 50 1.52 -14.88 2.85
CA SER A 50 0.19 -14.96 2.22
C SER A 50 0.27 -15.12 0.70
N ARG A 51 1.33 -14.62 0.06
CA ARG A 51 1.51 -14.63 -1.39
C ARG A 51 2.52 -15.67 -1.88
N ILE A 52 2.98 -16.57 -1.01
CA ILE A 52 4.05 -17.52 -1.36
C ILE A 52 3.66 -18.47 -2.49
N ASP A 53 2.37 -18.79 -2.59
CA ASP A 53 1.80 -19.64 -3.64
C ASP A 53 1.19 -18.83 -4.80
N ASP A 54 1.22 -17.48 -4.73
CA ASP A 54 0.67 -16.62 -5.77
C ASP A 54 1.60 -16.59 -6.99
N ILE A 55 1.01 -16.62 -8.19
CA ILE A 55 1.73 -16.56 -9.46
C ILE A 55 1.52 -15.19 -10.09
N VAL A 56 2.59 -14.43 -10.27
CA VAL A 56 2.56 -13.16 -11.02
C VAL A 56 2.81 -13.41 -12.50
N ILE A 57 1.83 -13.07 -13.33
CA ILE A 57 1.92 -13.18 -14.80
C ILE A 57 2.00 -11.77 -15.37
N SER A 58 3.07 -11.49 -16.12
CA SER A 58 3.27 -10.21 -16.82
C SER A 58 3.27 -10.41 -18.33
N GLY A 59 2.96 -9.34 -19.08
CA GLY A 59 2.92 -9.37 -20.54
C GLY A 59 1.70 -10.06 -21.15
N LEU A 60 0.68 -10.37 -20.33
CA LEU A 60 -0.62 -10.81 -20.83
C LEU A 60 -1.38 -9.61 -21.42
N GLU A 61 -1.72 -9.69 -22.69
CA GLU A 61 -2.57 -8.69 -23.33
C GLU A 61 -4.01 -8.88 -22.84
N THR A 62 -4.51 -7.91 -22.06
CA THR A 62 -5.88 -7.92 -21.54
C THR A 62 -6.66 -6.74 -22.10
N THR A 63 -7.86 -6.98 -22.61
CA THR A 63 -8.71 -5.97 -23.25
C THR A 63 -9.79 -5.40 -22.31
N HIS A 64 -9.58 -5.48 -20.98
CA HIS A 64 -10.61 -5.02 -20.05
C HIS A 64 -10.66 -3.48 -19.95
N ARG A 65 -11.79 -2.89 -20.35
CA ARG A 65 -12.02 -1.44 -20.41
C ARG A 65 -11.73 -0.68 -19.13
N SER A 66 -12.02 -1.25 -17.95
CA SER A 66 -11.75 -0.58 -16.67
C SER A 66 -10.26 -0.42 -16.39
N TYR A 67 -9.44 -1.37 -16.86
CA TYR A 67 -7.98 -1.31 -16.71
C TYR A 67 -7.34 -0.44 -17.80
N ALA A 68 -7.76 -0.61 -19.06
CA ALA A 68 -7.30 0.23 -20.17
C ALA A 68 -7.59 1.72 -19.92
N ARG A 69 -8.73 2.08 -19.32
CA ARG A 69 -9.04 3.47 -18.92
C ARG A 69 -8.24 3.97 -17.73
N ALA A 70 -7.98 3.13 -16.73
CA ALA A 70 -7.14 3.51 -15.60
C ALA A 70 -5.70 3.78 -16.05
N ALA A 71 -5.18 2.96 -16.98
CA ALA A 71 -3.86 3.13 -17.58
C ALA A 71 -3.78 4.27 -18.60
N ALA A 72 -4.84 4.49 -19.39
CA ALA A 72 -4.87 5.50 -20.47
C ALA A 72 -5.44 6.87 -20.04
N GLY A 73 -5.97 7.00 -18.82
CA GLY A 73 -6.52 8.25 -18.29
C GLY A 73 -7.79 8.78 -18.97
N ASP A 74 -8.40 8.00 -19.89
CA ASP A 74 -9.45 8.51 -20.78
C ASP A 74 -10.87 8.13 -20.31
N ARG A 75 -11.77 9.13 -20.29
CA ARG A 75 -13.15 9.05 -19.76
C ARG A 75 -14.22 9.14 -20.86
N LYS A 76 -13.95 8.71 -22.09
CA LYS A 76 -14.98 8.71 -23.14
C LYS A 76 -15.63 7.36 -23.37
N GLY A 77 -16.96 7.37 -23.36
CA GLY A 77 -17.85 6.23 -23.55
C GLY A 77 -18.15 6.00 -25.02
N GLU A 78 -17.47 5.02 -25.64
CA GLU A 78 -17.91 4.37 -26.88
C GLU A 78 -18.21 2.89 -26.61
N ASP A 79 -19.22 2.36 -27.31
CA ASP A 79 -19.74 0.99 -27.15
C ASP A 79 -18.69 -0.09 -27.45
N ALA A 80 -18.65 -1.09 -26.59
CA ALA A 80 -17.58 -2.08 -26.51
C ALA A 80 -17.70 -3.17 -27.60
N PRO A 81 -16.61 -3.53 -28.32
CA PRO A 81 -16.56 -4.73 -29.15
C PRO A 81 -16.74 -6.01 -28.31
N THR A 82 -17.24 -7.08 -28.95
CA THR A 82 -17.71 -8.30 -28.28
C THR A 82 -16.66 -9.02 -27.42
N GLU A 83 -15.37 -8.83 -27.72
CA GLU A 83 -14.25 -9.42 -26.97
C GLU A 83 -13.97 -8.72 -25.62
N GLU A 84 -14.46 -7.48 -25.44
CA GLU A 84 -14.34 -6.72 -24.18
C GLU A 84 -15.39 -7.12 -23.14
N GLN A 85 -16.27 -8.08 -23.46
CA GLN A 85 -17.31 -8.58 -22.56
C GLN A 85 -16.82 -9.70 -21.63
N HIS A 86 -15.65 -10.28 -21.92
CA HIS A 86 -15.07 -11.35 -21.12
C HIS A 86 -14.42 -10.79 -19.86
N SER A 87 -14.69 -11.41 -18.71
CA SER A 87 -14.04 -11.05 -17.45
C SER A 87 -12.53 -11.32 -17.54
N LEU A 88 -11.73 -10.63 -16.71
CA LEU A 88 -10.27 -10.80 -16.68
C LEU A 88 -9.87 -12.28 -16.52
N GLU A 89 -10.60 -13.01 -15.68
CA GLU A 89 -10.42 -14.43 -15.44
C GLU A 89 -10.67 -15.25 -16.71
N GLN A 90 -11.67 -14.89 -17.52
CA GLN A 90 -11.95 -15.57 -18.79
C GLN A 90 -10.87 -15.31 -19.84
N GLN A 91 -10.33 -14.10 -19.91
CA GLN A 91 -9.22 -13.77 -20.81
C GLN A 91 -7.95 -14.55 -20.44
N VAL A 92 -7.64 -14.62 -19.15
CA VAL A 92 -6.55 -15.46 -18.62
C VAL A 92 -6.79 -16.92 -18.97
N LEU A 93 -7.98 -17.45 -18.70
CA LEU A 93 -8.33 -18.84 -18.99
C LEU A 93 -8.19 -19.17 -20.49
N HIS A 94 -8.67 -18.27 -21.36
CA HIS A 94 -8.55 -18.42 -22.81
C HIS A 94 -7.08 -18.45 -23.26
N PHE A 95 -6.26 -17.54 -22.73
CA PHE A 95 -4.83 -17.49 -23.03
C PHE A 95 -4.12 -18.80 -22.65
N PHE A 96 -4.32 -19.31 -21.43
CA PHE A 96 -3.67 -20.55 -20.99
C PHE A 96 -4.17 -21.78 -21.76
N ASN A 97 -5.49 -21.85 -22.04
CA ASN A 97 -6.05 -22.90 -22.88
C ASN A 97 -5.47 -22.89 -24.30
N SER A 98 -5.21 -21.70 -24.88
CA SER A 98 -4.55 -21.56 -26.19
C SER A 98 -3.11 -22.11 -26.20
N LYS A 99 -2.45 -22.14 -25.04
CA LYS A 99 -1.10 -22.68 -24.84
C LYS A 99 -1.09 -24.14 -24.39
N VAL A 100 -2.25 -24.81 -24.39
CA VAL A 100 -2.39 -26.21 -23.95
C VAL A 100 -2.04 -26.39 -22.47
N ILE A 101 -2.26 -25.34 -21.66
CA ILE A 101 -2.10 -25.38 -20.21
C ILE A 101 -3.51 -25.43 -19.60
N PRO A 102 -3.97 -26.59 -19.10
CA PRO A 102 -5.30 -26.69 -18.54
C PRO A 102 -5.37 -25.98 -17.19
N LEU A 103 -6.23 -24.96 -17.10
CA LEU A 103 -6.57 -24.28 -15.85
C LEU A 103 -8.05 -24.55 -15.52
N ASP A 104 -8.34 -24.83 -14.25
CA ASP A 104 -9.72 -24.92 -13.75
C ASP A 104 -10.21 -23.52 -13.37
N SER A 105 -11.32 -23.09 -13.99
CA SER A 105 -11.92 -21.78 -13.74
C SER A 105 -12.49 -21.63 -12.33
N ARG A 106 -12.75 -22.74 -11.61
CA ARG A 106 -13.33 -22.70 -10.26
C ARG A 106 -12.35 -22.26 -9.17
N ASN A 107 -11.05 -22.36 -9.44
CA ASN A 107 -9.98 -22.04 -8.49
C ASN A 107 -9.11 -20.86 -8.97
N LEU A 108 -9.55 -20.13 -10.00
CA LEU A 108 -8.81 -19.03 -10.57
C LEU A 108 -9.27 -17.71 -9.94
N PHE A 109 -8.39 -17.10 -9.16
CA PHE A 109 -8.55 -15.73 -8.67
C PHE A 109 -7.51 -14.85 -9.37
N VAL A 110 -7.97 -13.82 -10.08
CA VAL A 110 -7.08 -12.90 -10.81
C VAL A 110 -7.25 -11.50 -10.27
N THR A 111 -6.16 -10.94 -9.76
CA THR A 111 -6.11 -9.54 -9.36
C THR A 111 -5.17 -8.77 -10.28
N PRO A 112 -5.58 -7.60 -10.79
CA PRO A 112 -4.68 -6.73 -11.53
C PRO A 112 -3.56 -6.25 -10.59
N PHE A 113 -2.31 -6.49 -10.98
CA PHE A 113 -1.14 -5.99 -10.28
C PHE A 113 -0.75 -4.63 -10.87
N LEU A 114 -1.07 -3.55 -10.16
CA LEU A 114 -0.59 -2.21 -10.49
C LEU A 114 0.77 -2.02 -9.83
N LYS A 115 1.78 -1.75 -10.65
CA LYS A 115 3.09 -1.35 -10.16
C LYS A 115 3.02 0.15 -9.85
N ASP A 116 3.19 0.50 -8.57
CA ASP A 116 3.33 1.89 -8.10
C ASP A 116 4.53 2.60 -8.76
#